data_AF-A0A0F7S9L8-F1
#
_entry.id   AF-A0A0F7S9L8-F1
#
_cell.length_a   1.000
_cell.length_b   1.000
_cell.length_c   1.000
_cell.angle_alpha   90.00
_cell.angle_beta   90.00
_cell.angle_gamma   90.00
#
_symmetry.space_group_name_H-M   'P 1'
#
loop_
_entity.id
_entity.type
_entity.pdbx_description
1 polymer ?
#
loop_
_entity_poly.entity_id
_entity_poly.type
_entity_poly.pdbx_seq_one_letter_code
_entity_poly.pdbx_strand_id
1 'polypeptide(L)'
;MDSNGATNGTDKSARSTEMPLYFPGTRWPLELDLLLNLRALGWEHGIKDGAPALPVPTYTSSERRQWIWNRIKTVPLYFVLYDAFCVLLNDKRFNVHAGNRVGGSLWDCAKGSFGVAGPYLICIAFASIFVSLQSMVHPMAASLSIALFGDLPSRWSPRITRSPFLSTSTAEFWSKRWHQMLRVTFMTVGYWPVRDLLQPIAGRRFANMAAICGTFLVSGIIHELGRVAMVPGLAFTDVTLFFVMQPAAIFAEQFFEHCTGRRVRGFFGWLWSVVWILGTAPLLMQGYNVGGYTAAKNKYLGFTQRPITLMLDWWDRTSNGL
;
A
#
# COMPACT_ATOMS: atom_id res chain seq x y z
N MET A 1 -64.58 -23.90 33.19
CA MET A 1 -63.92 -22.69 33.69
C MET A 1 -62.55 -23.13 34.17
N ASP A 2 -61.66 -23.55 33.26
CA ASP A 2 -60.84 -22.68 32.38
C ASP A 2 -59.89 -21.84 33.25
N SER A 3 -58.56 -21.78 33.09
CA SER A 3 -57.68 -22.25 32.03
C SER A 3 -56.20 -22.08 32.47
N ASN A 4 -55.34 -22.98 31.98
CA ASN A 4 -53.97 -22.79 31.49
C ASN A 4 -53.01 -21.77 32.15
N GLY A 5 -51.96 -22.33 32.77
CA GLY A 5 -50.59 -22.29 32.22
C GLY A 5 -49.89 -20.94 32.06
N ALA A 6 -48.88 -20.71 32.90
CA ALA A 6 -47.75 -19.84 32.57
C ALA A 6 -46.45 -20.58 32.90
N THR A 7 -45.90 -21.27 31.91
CA THR A 7 -44.53 -21.76 31.91
C THR A 7 -43.60 -20.55 31.83
N ASN A 8 -42.69 -20.42 32.80
CA ASN A 8 -41.59 -19.47 32.75
C ASN A 8 -40.63 -19.86 31.61
N GLY A 9 -40.91 -19.34 30.41
CA GLY A 9 -39.98 -19.33 29.30
C GLY A 9 -38.85 -18.34 29.60
N THR A 10 -37.80 -18.80 30.28
CA THR A 10 -36.49 -18.16 30.14
C THR A 10 -36.00 -18.46 28.74
N ASP A 11 -36.40 -17.61 27.79
CA ASP A 11 -35.93 -17.61 26.43
C ASP A 11 -34.46 -17.13 26.44
N LYS A 12 -33.57 -18.03 26.85
CA LYS A 12 -32.18 -18.02 26.38
C LYS A 12 -32.29 -18.25 24.89
N SER A 13 -32.51 -17.16 24.15
CA SER A 13 -32.32 -17.10 22.71
C SER A 13 -31.06 -17.90 22.40
N ALA A 14 -31.28 -19.08 21.84
CA ALA A 14 -30.23 -19.92 21.33
C ALA A 14 -29.44 -19.02 20.38
N ARG A 15 -28.17 -18.74 20.71
CA ARG A 15 -27.23 -18.27 19.70
C ARG A 15 -27.32 -19.31 18.60
N SER A 16 -27.97 -18.98 17.50
CA SER A 16 -27.98 -19.83 16.32
C SER A 16 -26.52 -20.07 15.99
N THR A 17 -26.06 -21.31 16.16
CA THR A 17 -24.68 -21.71 15.87
C THR A 17 -24.39 -21.67 14.37
N GLU A 18 -25.42 -21.46 13.55
CA GLU A 18 -25.32 -21.28 12.11
C GLU A 18 -24.76 -19.90 11.78
N MET A 19 -23.65 -19.90 11.03
CA MET A 19 -23.10 -18.69 10.46
C MET A 19 -24.06 -18.10 9.42
N PRO A 20 -24.14 -16.77 9.30
CA PRO A 20 -24.98 -16.15 8.29
C PRO A 20 -24.48 -16.50 6.88
N LEU A 21 -25.39 -16.78 5.94
CA LEU A 21 -25.06 -17.05 4.54
C LEU A 21 -24.37 -15.88 3.84
N TYR A 22 -24.65 -14.65 4.28
CA TYR A 22 -24.11 -13.42 3.72
C TYR A 22 -23.35 -12.63 4.77
N PHE A 23 -22.32 -11.92 4.35
CA PHE A 23 -21.63 -10.98 5.22
C PHE A 23 -22.60 -9.87 5.68
N PRO A 24 -22.64 -9.53 6.98
CA PRO A 24 -23.63 -8.62 7.55
C PRO A 24 -23.81 -7.31 6.76
N GLY A 25 -25.06 -7.03 6.36
CA GLY A 25 -25.44 -5.81 5.63
C GLY A 25 -25.05 -5.77 4.16
N THR A 26 -24.66 -6.90 3.57
CA THR A 26 -24.27 -7.00 2.16
C THR A 26 -24.96 -8.18 1.46
N ARG A 27 -24.76 -8.29 0.14
CA ARG A 27 -25.17 -9.46 -0.67
C ARG A 27 -24.01 -10.41 -0.96
N TRP A 28 -22.86 -10.22 -0.30
CA TRP A 28 -21.68 -11.06 -0.48
C TRP A 28 -21.82 -12.34 0.33
N PRO A 29 -21.74 -13.54 -0.30
CA PRO A 29 -21.67 -14.79 0.45
C PRO A 29 -20.52 -14.74 1.45
N LEU A 30 -20.75 -15.22 2.67
CA LEU A 30 -19.80 -15.06 3.77
C LEU A 30 -18.44 -15.69 3.45
N GLU A 31 -18.44 -16.84 2.78
CA GLU A 31 -17.25 -17.60 2.39
C GLU A 31 -16.47 -16.87 1.29
N LEU A 32 -17.18 -16.29 0.32
CA LEU A 32 -16.54 -15.47 -0.72
C LEU A 32 -15.94 -14.21 -0.12
N ASP A 33 -16.60 -13.60 0.87
CA ASP A 33 -16.01 -12.47 1.59
C ASP A 33 -14.72 -12.89 2.30
N LEU A 34 -14.74 -14.01 3.03
CA LEU A 34 -13.57 -14.52 3.74
C LEU A 34 -12.38 -14.76 2.80
N LEU A 35 -12.63 -15.24 1.58
CA LEU A 35 -11.59 -15.53 0.58
C LEU A 35 -11.10 -14.29 -0.18
N LEU A 36 -12.00 -13.35 -0.54
CA LEU A 36 -11.69 -12.24 -1.45
C LEU A 36 -11.40 -10.92 -0.71
N ASN A 37 -11.84 -10.77 0.54
CA ASN A 37 -11.56 -9.60 1.36
C ASN A 37 -10.11 -9.65 1.88
N LEU A 38 -9.14 -9.30 1.03
CA LEU A 38 -7.70 -9.31 1.35
C LEU A 38 -7.33 -8.47 2.60
N ARG A 39 -8.19 -7.52 2.98
CA ARG A 39 -8.00 -6.64 4.13
C ARG A 39 -8.73 -7.12 5.39
N ALA A 40 -9.50 -8.20 5.25
CA ALA A 40 -10.37 -8.78 6.26
C ALA A 40 -11.19 -7.72 7.03
N LEU A 41 -11.67 -6.68 6.33
CA LEU A 41 -12.41 -5.60 6.98
C LEU A 41 -13.72 -6.12 7.57
N GLY A 42 -13.97 -5.78 8.83
CA GLY A 42 -15.08 -6.28 9.63
C GLY A 42 -14.84 -7.64 10.31
N TRP A 43 -13.75 -8.34 10.00
CA TRP A 43 -13.35 -9.58 10.67
C TRP A 43 -12.43 -9.31 11.87
N GLU A 44 -12.46 -10.20 12.86
CA GLU A 44 -11.65 -10.07 14.09
C GLU A 44 -10.14 -10.06 13.82
N HIS A 45 -9.68 -10.78 12.80
CA HIS A 45 -8.26 -10.84 12.43
C HIS A 45 -7.84 -9.74 11.43
N GLY A 46 -8.77 -8.87 11.00
CA GLY A 46 -8.52 -7.87 9.98
C GLY A 46 -7.98 -6.53 10.48
N ILE A 47 -8.00 -5.55 9.56
CA ILE A 47 -7.49 -4.20 9.84
C ILE A 47 -8.33 -3.49 10.90
N LYS A 48 -7.71 -3.16 12.03
CA LYS A 48 -8.35 -2.52 13.20
C LYS A 48 -8.78 -1.05 13.01
N ASP A 49 -8.18 -0.34 12.06
CA ASP A 49 -8.59 1.04 11.71
C ASP A 49 -9.89 1.07 10.88
N GLY A 50 -10.40 -0.09 10.48
CA GLY A 50 -11.64 -0.23 9.71
C GLY A 50 -12.88 -0.32 10.58
N ALA A 51 -14.05 -0.13 9.97
CA ALA A 51 -15.31 -0.35 10.67
C ALA A 51 -15.51 -1.85 10.99
N PRO A 52 -16.08 -2.19 12.16
CA PRO A 52 -16.46 -3.56 12.47
C PRO A 52 -17.62 -4.03 11.57
N ALA A 53 -17.83 -5.35 11.46
CA ALA A 53 -18.99 -5.90 10.78
C ALA A 53 -20.30 -5.61 11.51
N LEU A 54 -20.23 -5.55 12.85
CA LEU A 54 -21.37 -5.35 13.74
C LEU A 54 -21.11 -4.20 14.73
N PRO A 55 -22.15 -3.41 15.09
CA PRO A 55 -23.48 -3.38 14.48
C PRO A 55 -23.41 -2.91 13.02
N VAL A 56 -24.31 -3.43 12.17
CA VAL A 56 -24.30 -3.13 10.72
C VAL A 56 -24.61 -1.65 10.50
N PRO A 57 -23.70 -0.88 9.86
CA PRO A 57 -23.97 0.53 9.58
C PRO A 57 -25.08 0.69 8.53
N THR A 58 -26.04 1.55 8.81
CA THR A 58 -27.11 1.92 7.87
C THR A 58 -26.71 3.14 7.05
N TYR A 59 -26.99 3.11 5.75
CA TYR A 59 -26.73 4.24 4.84
C TYR A 59 -27.95 4.52 3.97
N THR A 60 -28.40 5.77 3.98
CA THR A 60 -29.40 6.29 3.06
C THR A 60 -28.84 6.36 1.63
N SER A 61 -29.75 6.41 0.64
CA SER A 61 -29.35 6.55 -0.78
C SER A 61 -28.62 7.86 -1.07
N SER A 62 -28.92 8.95 -0.34
CA SER A 62 -28.18 10.21 -0.44
C SER A 62 -26.75 10.07 0.10
N GLU A 63 -26.57 9.44 1.26
CA GLU A 63 -25.24 9.21 1.86
C GLU A 63 -24.36 8.31 0.99
N ARG A 64 -24.92 7.24 0.41
CA ARG A 64 -24.19 6.37 -0.53
C ARG A 64 -23.71 7.14 -1.75
N ARG A 65 -24.59 7.94 -2.37
CA ARG A 65 -24.24 8.79 -3.52
C ARG A 65 -23.19 9.84 -3.16
N GLN A 66 -23.33 10.49 -2.01
CA GLN A 66 -22.36 11.47 -1.54
C GLN A 66 -20.99 10.84 -1.26
N TRP A 67 -20.97 9.64 -0.67
CA TRP A 67 -19.74 8.89 -0.45
C TRP A 67 -19.06 8.57 -1.78
N ILE A 68 -19.80 8.00 -2.74
CA ILE A 68 -19.31 7.69 -4.09
C ILE A 68 -18.73 8.95 -4.75
N TRP A 69 -19.48 10.04 -4.77
CA TRP A 69 -19.03 11.31 -5.35
C TRP A 69 -17.74 11.81 -4.72
N ASN A 70 -17.66 11.79 -3.39
CA ASN A 70 -16.46 12.20 -2.65
C ASN A 70 -15.23 11.34 -2.95
N ARG A 71 -15.41 10.08 -3.40
CA ARG A 71 -14.32 9.20 -3.82
C ARG A 71 -13.96 9.41 -5.29
N ILE A 72 -14.94 9.33 -6.19
CA ILE A 72 -14.72 9.42 -7.64
C ILE A 72 -14.15 10.78 -8.06
N LYS A 73 -14.56 11.89 -7.41
CA LYS A 73 -14.06 13.22 -7.77
C LYS A 73 -12.53 13.39 -7.67
N THR A 74 -11.85 12.50 -6.94
CA THR A 74 -10.39 12.51 -6.83
C THR A 74 -9.69 11.77 -7.97
N VAL A 75 -10.40 10.90 -8.71
CA VAL A 75 -9.83 10.08 -9.79
C VAL A 75 -9.23 10.91 -10.92
N PRO A 76 -9.86 11.98 -11.44
CA PRO A 76 -9.27 12.79 -12.51
C PRO A 76 -7.91 13.40 -12.14
N LEU A 77 -7.75 13.88 -10.90
CA LEU A 77 -6.48 14.42 -10.41
C LEU A 77 -5.38 13.35 -10.43
N TYR A 78 -5.66 12.17 -9.86
CA TYR A 78 -4.68 11.08 -9.83
C TYR A 78 -4.39 10.51 -11.23
N PHE A 79 -5.35 10.60 -12.16
CA PHE A 79 -5.13 10.27 -13.56
C PHE A 79 -4.14 11.22 -14.22
N VAL A 80 -4.30 12.53 -14.03
CA VAL A 80 -3.34 13.53 -14.54
C VAL A 80 -1.96 13.33 -13.94
N LEU A 81 -1.86 13.07 -12.63
CA LEU A 81 -0.59 12.77 -11.98
C LEU A 81 0.05 11.49 -12.52
N TYR A 82 -0.72 10.42 -12.68
CA TYR A 82 -0.25 9.17 -13.28
C TYR A 82 0.27 9.38 -14.70
N ASP A 83 -0.49 10.08 -15.55
CA ASP A 83 -0.09 10.37 -16.93
C ASP A 83 1.19 11.22 -16.96
N ALA A 84 1.30 12.23 -16.08
CA ALA A 84 2.50 13.08 -15.97
C ALA A 84 3.75 12.29 -15.61
N PHE A 85 3.70 11.43 -14.60
CA PHE A 85 4.86 10.61 -14.23
C PHE A 85 5.19 9.53 -15.26
N CYS A 86 4.18 8.97 -15.94
CA CYS A 86 4.39 8.07 -17.08
C CYS A 86 5.08 8.80 -18.25
N VAL A 87 4.64 10.00 -18.62
CA VAL A 87 5.32 10.83 -19.62
C VAL A 87 6.77 11.08 -19.21
N LEU A 88 6.98 11.49 -17.96
CA LEU A 88 8.30 11.79 -17.41
C LEU A 88 9.23 10.57 -17.51
N LEU A 89 8.76 9.37 -17.12
CA LEU A 89 9.54 8.13 -17.23
C LEU A 89 9.82 7.69 -18.67
N ASN A 90 9.02 8.13 -19.65
CA ASN A 90 9.26 7.84 -21.07
C ASN A 90 10.16 8.86 -21.76
N ASP A 91 10.54 9.96 -21.10
CA ASP A 91 11.48 10.94 -21.66
C ASP A 91 12.93 10.54 -21.34
N LYS A 92 13.76 10.46 -22.38
CA LYS A 92 15.17 10.03 -22.27
C LYS A 92 16.03 10.95 -21.40
N ARG A 93 15.64 12.21 -21.25
CA ARG A 93 16.32 13.18 -20.37
C ARG A 93 16.16 12.84 -18.90
N PHE A 94 15.01 12.26 -18.55
CA PHE A 94 14.69 11.85 -17.19
C PHE A 94 15.09 10.39 -16.92
N ASN A 95 14.80 9.51 -17.87
CA ASN A 95 15.13 8.09 -17.83
C ASN A 95 15.93 7.70 -19.07
N VAL A 96 17.25 7.55 -18.92
CA VAL A 96 18.16 7.24 -20.03
C VAL A 96 17.84 5.92 -20.73
N HIS A 97 17.11 5.01 -20.06
CA HIS A 97 16.70 3.71 -20.60
C HIS A 97 15.32 3.73 -21.26
N ALA A 98 14.64 4.88 -21.31
CA ALA A 98 13.29 4.99 -21.86
C ALA A 98 13.21 4.50 -23.32
N GLY A 99 12.29 3.58 -23.58
CA GLY A 99 12.04 3.03 -24.92
C GLY A 99 12.97 1.89 -25.33
N ASN A 100 13.87 1.44 -24.45
CA ASN A 100 14.72 0.28 -24.70
C ASN A 100 13.98 -1.05 -24.38
N ARG A 101 14.38 -2.13 -25.05
CA ARG A 101 13.84 -3.49 -24.79
C ARG A 101 14.41 -4.12 -23.53
N VAL A 102 15.60 -3.70 -23.14
CA VAL A 102 16.32 -4.21 -21.96
C VAL A 102 16.53 -3.03 -21.03
N GLY A 103 16.43 -3.31 -19.74
CA GLY A 103 16.78 -2.37 -18.69
C GLY A 103 18.27 -2.07 -18.62
N GLY A 104 18.64 -1.28 -17.63
CA GLY A 104 20.03 -0.98 -17.33
C GLY A 104 20.21 -0.61 -15.86
N SER A 105 21.40 -0.14 -15.49
CA SER A 105 21.62 0.31 -14.12
C SER A 105 20.79 1.56 -13.84
N LEU A 106 20.12 1.61 -12.70
CA LEU A 106 19.40 2.81 -12.25
C LEU A 106 20.36 4.01 -12.15
N TRP A 107 21.62 3.73 -11.78
CA TRP A 107 22.66 4.73 -11.64
C TRP A 107 23.07 5.40 -12.96
N ASP A 108 22.76 4.79 -14.12
CA ASP A 108 22.96 5.47 -15.41
C ASP A 108 22.08 6.70 -15.57
N CYS A 109 20.94 6.77 -14.87
CA CYS A 109 20.10 7.97 -14.84
C CYS A 109 20.83 9.17 -14.21
N ALA A 110 21.97 8.96 -13.54
CA ALA A 110 22.82 10.05 -13.09
C ALA A 110 23.50 10.81 -14.23
N LYS A 111 23.53 10.25 -15.45
CA LYS A 111 24.03 10.89 -16.67
C LYS A 111 22.94 11.69 -17.41
N GLY A 112 21.69 11.63 -16.95
CA GLY A 112 20.58 12.39 -17.52
C GLY A 112 20.56 13.85 -17.08
N SER A 113 19.51 14.58 -17.45
CA SER A 113 19.36 16.02 -17.20
C SER A 113 19.31 16.43 -15.73
N PHE A 114 19.16 15.48 -14.81
CA PHE A 114 19.05 15.71 -13.36
C PHE A 114 20.30 15.30 -12.58
N GLY A 115 21.36 14.86 -13.25
CA GLY A 115 22.62 14.50 -12.61
C GLY A 115 22.42 13.47 -11.48
N VAL A 116 23.15 13.66 -10.38
CA VAL A 116 23.16 12.76 -9.21
C VAL A 116 21.76 12.52 -8.59
N ALA A 117 20.79 13.42 -8.82
CA ALA A 117 19.42 13.26 -8.34
C ALA A 117 18.59 12.26 -9.18
N GLY A 118 19.01 11.97 -10.42
CA GLY A 118 18.28 11.14 -11.38
C GLY A 118 17.75 9.80 -10.81
N PRO A 119 18.61 8.95 -10.22
CA PRO A 119 18.19 7.68 -9.62
C PRO A 119 17.07 7.82 -8.58
N TYR A 120 17.14 8.85 -7.73
CA TYR A 120 16.15 9.11 -6.69
C TYR A 120 14.86 9.69 -7.26
N LEU A 121 14.95 10.52 -8.31
CA LEU A 121 13.78 11.02 -9.03
C LEU A 121 13.01 9.90 -9.73
N ILE A 122 13.71 8.89 -10.28
CA ILE A 122 13.08 7.67 -10.80
C ILE A 122 12.33 6.93 -9.69
N CYS A 123 12.92 6.80 -8.50
CA CYS A 123 12.26 6.20 -7.33
C CYS A 123 10.99 6.96 -6.93
N ILE A 124 11.04 8.30 -6.91
CA ILE A 124 9.89 9.16 -6.61
C ILE A 124 8.80 9.03 -7.68
N ALA A 125 9.17 9.01 -8.96
CA ALA A 125 8.24 8.85 -10.07
C ALA A 125 7.54 7.50 -9.99
N PHE A 126 8.28 6.42 -9.76
CA PHE A 126 7.72 5.08 -9.56
C PHE A 126 6.74 5.03 -8.38
N ALA A 127 7.16 5.52 -7.20
CA ALA A 127 6.29 5.57 -6.03
C ALA A 127 5.03 6.41 -6.28
N SER A 128 5.14 7.52 -7.01
CA SER A 128 4.02 8.39 -7.35
C SER A 128 3.05 7.76 -8.35
N ILE A 129 3.56 7.02 -9.35
CA ILE A 129 2.76 6.21 -10.26
C ILE A 129 1.98 5.16 -9.46
N PHE A 130 2.66 4.43 -8.58
CA PHE A 130 2.03 3.40 -7.75
C PHE A 130 0.93 3.99 -6.85
N VAL A 131 1.21 5.10 -6.16
CA VAL A 131 0.22 5.80 -5.33
C VAL A 131 -0.96 6.30 -6.16
N SER A 132 -0.71 6.84 -7.35
CA SER A 132 -1.75 7.35 -8.25
C SER A 132 -2.64 6.22 -8.76
N LEU A 133 -2.05 5.11 -9.19
CA LEU A 133 -2.78 3.90 -9.59
C LEU A 133 -3.70 3.40 -8.48
N GLN A 134 -3.18 3.23 -7.26
CA GLN A 134 -3.99 2.78 -6.13
C GLN A 134 -5.09 3.78 -5.77
N SER A 135 -4.82 5.08 -5.91
CA SER A 135 -5.78 6.14 -5.64
C SER A 135 -6.85 6.31 -6.72
N MET A 136 -6.67 5.71 -7.90
CA MET A 136 -7.70 5.61 -8.94
C MET A 136 -8.49 4.30 -8.81
N VAL A 137 -7.77 3.17 -8.81
CA VAL A 137 -8.37 1.82 -8.85
C VAL A 137 -9.26 1.57 -7.64
N HIS A 138 -8.80 1.92 -6.43
CA HIS A 138 -9.57 1.62 -5.23
C HIS A 138 -10.90 2.40 -5.15
N PRO A 139 -10.94 3.73 -5.34
CA PRO A 139 -12.21 4.46 -5.48
C PRO A 139 -13.12 3.93 -6.58
N MET A 140 -12.57 3.60 -7.76
CA MET A 140 -13.37 3.07 -8.87
C MET A 140 -14.00 1.72 -8.52
N ALA A 141 -13.21 0.78 -7.99
CA ALA A 141 -13.68 -0.51 -7.53
C ALA A 141 -14.73 -0.36 -6.42
N ALA A 142 -14.46 0.49 -5.42
CA ALA A 142 -15.38 0.75 -4.33
C ALA A 142 -16.73 1.29 -4.82
N SER A 143 -16.70 2.26 -5.72
CA SER A 143 -17.91 2.85 -6.27
C SER A 143 -18.70 1.86 -7.11
N LEU A 144 -18.03 1.01 -7.89
CA LEU A 144 -18.67 -0.08 -8.63
C LEU A 144 -19.33 -1.08 -7.68
N SER A 145 -18.63 -1.51 -6.63
CA SER A 145 -19.12 -2.43 -5.60
C SER A 145 -20.32 -1.88 -4.84
N ILE A 146 -20.29 -0.61 -4.44
CA ILE A 146 -21.40 0.02 -3.71
C ILE A 146 -22.60 0.28 -4.63
N ALA A 147 -22.37 0.74 -5.86
CA ALA A 147 -23.44 1.11 -6.78
C ALA A 147 -24.14 -0.10 -7.41
N LEU A 148 -23.39 -1.13 -7.84
CA LEU A 148 -23.95 -2.27 -8.57
C LEU A 148 -24.23 -3.48 -7.67
N PHE A 149 -23.37 -3.73 -6.68
CA PHE A 149 -23.43 -4.95 -5.86
C PHE A 149 -24.00 -4.71 -4.45
N GLY A 150 -24.39 -3.46 -4.15
CA GLY A 150 -25.02 -3.09 -2.87
C GLY A 150 -24.08 -3.18 -1.67
N ASP A 151 -22.76 -3.13 -1.89
CA ASP A 151 -21.76 -3.20 -0.82
C ASP A 151 -21.82 -1.97 0.11
N LEU A 152 -21.20 -2.06 1.29
CA LEU A 152 -21.22 -1.00 2.30
C LEU A 152 -20.04 -0.03 2.16
N PRO A 153 -20.25 1.30 2.20
CA PRO A 153 -19.18 2.30 2.23
C PRO A 153 -18.11 2.08 3.33
N SER A 154 -18.50 1.53 4.48
CA SER A 154 -17.62 1.18 5.59
C SER A 154 -16.56 0.14 5.21
N ARG A 155 -16.90 -0.81 4.34
CA ARG A 155 -16.00 -1.89 3.88
C ARG A 155 -14.90 -1.42 2.94
N TRP A 156 -14.99 -0.18 2.46
CA TRP A 156 -13.98 0.45 1.60
C TRP A 156 -13.20 1.55 2.33
N SER A 157 -13.32 1.60 3.66
CA SER A 157 -12.62 2.57 4.51
C SER A 157 -11.84 1.84 5.61
N PRO A 158 -10.61 2.26 5.94
CA PRO A 158 -9.82 3.36 5.35
C PRO A 158 -9.33 3.04 3.94
N ARG A 159 -8.78 4.03 3.22
CA ARG A 159 -8.15 3.82 1.90
C ARG A 159 -6.95 2.89 2.00
N ILE A 160 -6.66 2.15 0.93
CA ILE A 160 -5.47 1.29 0.83
C ILE A 160 -4.15 2.09 0.84
N THR A 161 -4.17 3.34 0.42
CA THR A 161 -3.01 4.24 0.48
C THR A 161 -3.48 5.60 1.02
N ARG A 162 -2.75 6.13 2.02
CA ARG A 162 -3.14 7.35 2.77
C ARG A 162 -1.99 8.36 2.83
N SER A 163 -1.78 9.10 1.75
CA SER A 163 -0.75 10.16 1.66
C SER A 163 0.59 9.73 2.29
N PRO A 164 1.25 8.69 1.74
CA PRO A 164 2.44 8.10 2.36
C PRO A 164 3.60 9.07 2.51
N PHE A 165 3.70 10.08 1.64
CA PHE A 165 4.71 11.14 1.71
C PHE A 165 4.55 12.09 2.90
N LEU A 166 3.44 12.02 3.63
CA LEU A 166 3.19 12.81 4.85
C LEU A 166 3.47 12.00 6.14
N SER A 167 4.08 10.82 6.03
CA SER A 167 4.42 10.00 7.19
C SER A 167 5.47 10.70 8.04
N THR A 168 5.27 10.75 9.35
CA THR A 168 6.22 11.36 10.29
C THR A 168 7.07 10.33 11.03
N SER A 169 6.90 9.05 10.70
CA SER A 169 7.78 7.96 11.09
C SER A 169 7.72 6.85 10.02
N THR A 170 8.79 6.05 9.93
CA THR A 170 8.88 4.88 9.06
C THR A 170 7.90 3.80 9.53
N ALA A 171 7.68 3.67 10.85
CA ALA A 171 6.62 2.82 11.37
C ALA A 171 5.22 3.25 10.88
N GLU A 172 4.91 4.55 10.87
CA GLU A 172 3.64 5.09 10.36
C GLU A 172 3.50 4.86 8.85
N PHE A 173 4.59 5.07 8.10
CA PHE A 173 4.65 4.82 6.66
C PHE A 173 4.18 3.40 6.32
N TRP A 174 4.84 2.38 6.87
CA TRP A 174 4.56 0.98 6.55
C TRP A 174 3.25 0.46 7.18
N SER A 175 2.96 0.83 8.42
CA SER A 175 1.83 0.24 9.15
C SER A 175 0.48 0.87 8.85
N LYS A 176 0.45 2.10 8.31
CA LYS A 176 -0.80 2.86 8.13
C LYS A 176 -0.98 3.48 6.75
N ARG A 177 0.07 3.97 6.11
CA ARG A 177 -0.09 4.88 4.96
C ARG A 177 0.28 4.27 3.62
N TRP A 178 1.28 3.41 3.58
CA TRP A 178 1.74 2.71 2.39
C TRP A 178 0.99 1.40 2.18
N HIS A 179 0.42 1.20 0.99
CA HIS A 179 -0.13 -0.06 0.47
C HIS A 179 -0.69 -1.06 1.51
N GLN A 180 -1.85 -0.73 2.08
CA GLN A 180 -2.50 -1.50 3.14
C GLN A 180 -3.32 -2.71 2.64
N MET A 181 -3.19 -3.08 1.36
CA MET A 181 -3.96 -4.17 0.76
C MET A 181 -3.52 -5.54 1.28
N LEU A 182 -2.21 -5.79 1.32
CA LEU A 182 -1.62 -7.08 1.70
C LEU A 182 -1.24 -7.17 3.19
N ARG A 183 -1.68 -6.19 4.00
CA ARG A 183 -1.30 -6.12 5.42
C ARG A 183 -1.69 -7.39 6.17
N VAL A 184 -2.92 -7.88 6.00
CA VAL A 184 -3.38 -9.09 6.68
C VAL A 184 -2.57 -10.29 6.22
N THR A 185 -2.32 -10.44 4.91
CA THR A 185 -1.47 -11.50 4.36
C THR A 185 -0.09 -11.53 5.02
N PHE A 186 0.59 -10.39 5.13
CA PHE A 186 1.90 -10.32 5.76
C PHE A 186 1.85 -10.63 7.27
N MET A 187 0.78 -10.22 7.96
CA MET A 187 0.60 -10.57 9.38
C MET A 187 0.37 -12.08 9.56
N THR A 188 -0.50 -12.67 8.73
CA THR A 188 -0.86 -14.10 8.77
C THR A 188 0.30 -15.01 8.45
N VAL A 189 1.11 -14.69 7.44
CA VAL A 189 2.19 -15.57 6.97
C VAL A 189 3.54 -15.21 7.60
N GLY A 190 3.79 -13.94 7.89
CA GLY A 190 5.10 -13.47 8.37
C GLY A 190 5.13 -13.13 9.86
N TYR A 191 4.09 -12.49 10.40
CA TYR A 191 4.13 -11.98 11.78
C TYR A 191 3.72 -13.03 12.81
N TRP A 192 2.47 -13.52 12.76
CA TRP A 192 1.91 -14.36 13.82
C TRP A 192 2.64 -15.68 13.98
N PRO A 193 2.99 -16.43 12.91
CA PRO A 193 3.70 -17.70 13.05
C PRO A 193 5.06 -17.54 13.75
N VAL A 194 5.82 -16.51 13.37
CA VAL A 194 7.14 -16.21 13.94
C VAL A 194 7.01 -15.78 15.40
N ARG A 195 6.04 -14.91 15.71
CA ARG A 195 5.78 -14.47 17.08
C ARG A 195 5.42 -15.66 17.96
N ASP A 196 4.46 -16.48 17.54
CA ASP A 196 3.88 -17.55 18.37
C ASP A 196 4.91 -18.66 18.63
N LEU A 197 5.81 -18.92 17.66
CA LEU A 197 6.94 -19.82 17.82
C LEU A 197 7.99 -19.30 18.81
N LEU A 198 8.35 -18.01 18.74
CA LEU A 198 9.46 -17.46 19.52
C LEU A 198 9.05 -16.89 20.89
N GLN A 199 7.78 -16.53 21.07
CA GLN A 199 7.28 -15.96 22.32
C GLN A 199 7.55 -16.85 23.56
N PRO A 200 7.30 -18.18 23.53
CA PRO A 200 7.60 -19.04 24.69
C PRO A 200 9.10 -19.24 24.93
N ILE A 201 9.95 -19.04 23.92
CA ILE A 201 11.39 -19.36 23.98
C ILE A 201 12.22 -18.13 24.38
N ALA A 202 11.97 -16.99 23.73
CA ALA A 202 12.81 -15.80 23.80
C ALA A 202 12.08 -14.58 24.42
N GLY A 203 10.84 -14.78 24.88
CA GLY A 203 10.02 -13.74 25.48
C GLY A 203 9.36 -12.79 24.46
N ARG A 204 8.39 -12.02 24.95
CA ARG A 204 7.48 -11.22 24.13
C ARG A 204 8.18 -10.15 23.28
N ARG A 205 9.19 -9.48 23.82
CA ARG A 205 9.88 -8.36 23.13
C ARG A 205 10.65 -8.86 21.92
N PHE A 206 11.48 -9.88 22.10
CA PHE A 206 12.27 -10.47 21.02
C PHE A 206 11.35 -11.10 19.96
N ALA A 207 10.34 -11.86 20.39
CA ALA A 207 9.38 -12.48 19.47
C ALA A 207 8.67 -11.45 18.56
N ASN A 208 8.28 -10.29 19.10
CA ASN A 208 7.70 -9.21 18.30
C ASN A 208 8.69 -8.62 17.30
N MET A 209 9.96 -8.41 17.69
CA MET A 209 10.99 -7.91 16.77
C MET A 209 11.25 -8.90 15.63
N ALA A 210 11.40 -10.18 15.96
CA ALA A 210 11.56 -11.24 14.97
C ALA A 210 10.34 -11.36 14.03
N ALA A 211 9.13 -11.21 14.56
CA ALA A 211 7.90 -11.21 13.76
C ALA A 211 7.79 -10.02 12.80
N ILE A 212 8.28 -8.83 13.20
CA ILE A 212 8.39 -7.68 12.29
C ILE A 212 9.36 -8.03 11.14
N CYS A 213 10.52 -8.62 11.44
CA CYS A 213 11.46 -9.07 10.41
C CYS A 213 10.83 -10.11 9.47
N GLY A 214 10.10 -11.10 10.00
CA GLY A 214 9.38 -12.10 9.20
C GLY A 214 8.34 -11.48 8.27
N THR A 215 7.61 -10.46 8.73
CA THR A 215 6.64 -9.72 7.92
C THR A 215 7.29 -9.08 6.68
N PHE A 216 8.44 -8.42 6.87
CA PHE A 216 9.17 -7.78 5.78
C PHE A 216 9.89 -8.78 4.88
N LEU A 217 10.37 -9.91 5.42
CA LEU A 217 10.94 -10.99 4.61
C LEU A 217 9.91 -11.57 3.63
N VAL A 218 8.69 -11.87 4.12
CA VAL A 218 7.59 -12.33 3.24
C VAL A 218 7.24 -11.27 2.20
N SER A 219 7.27 -9.98 2.58
CA SER A 219 7.10 -8.88 1.63
C SER A 219 8.18 -8.89 0.54
N GLY A 220 9.45 -9.06 0.92
CA GLY A 220 10.57 -9.19 -0.01
C GLY A 220 10.41 -10.34 -0.98
N ILE A 221 10.03 -11.53 -0.49
CA ILE A 221 9.77 -12.71 -1.32
C ILE A 221 8.69 -12.43 -2.37
N ILE A 222 7.57 -11.80 -2.00
CA ILE A 222 6.51 -11.47 -2.95
C ILE A 222 7.02 -10.51 -4.04
N HIS A 223 7.87 -9.55 -3.69
CA HIS A 223 8.45 -8.62 -4.67
C HIS A 223 9.52 -9.29 -5.55
N GLU A 224 10.26 -10.28 -5.03
CA GLU A 224 11.12 -11.13 -5.87
C GLU A 224 10.32 -11.94 -6.88
N LEU A 225 9.16 -12.48 -6.51
CA LEU A 225 8.29 -13.17 -7.48
C LEU A 225 7.85 -12.23 -8.61
N GLY A 226 7.58 -10.96 -8.27
CA GLY A 226 7.35 -9.90 -9.25
C GLY A 226 8.57 -9.66 -10.15
N ARG A 227 9.78 -9.60 -9.57
CA ARG A 227 11.04 -9.48 -10.33
C ARG A 227 11.27 -10.67 -11.25
N VAL A 228 11.00 -11.90 -10.78
CA VAL A 228 11.20 -13.15 -11.55
C VAL A 228 10.35 -13.16 -12.83
N ALA A 229 9.18 -12.53 -12.81
CA ALA A 229 8.35 -12.37 -14.00
C ALA A 229 8.98 -11.44 -15.06
N MET A 230 9.94 -10.59 -14.68
CA MET A 230 10.68 -9.69 -15.58
C MET A 230 12.05 -10.28 -15.97
N VAL A 231 12.76 -10.84 -14.99
CA VAL A 231 14.09 -11.44 -15.13
C VAL A 231 14.05 -12.83 -14.52
N PRO A 232 13.98 -13.90 -15.34
CA PRO A 232 13.94 -15.26 -14.84
C PRO A 232 15.10 -15.59 -13.90
N GLY A 233 14.80 -16.26 -12.79
CA GLY A 233 15.79 -16.69 -11.79
C GLY A 233 15.39 -16.28 -10.37
N LEU A 234 14.95 -17.25 -9.58
CA LEU A 234 14.65 -17.04 -8.17
C LEU A 234 15.95 -16.87 -7.37
N ALA A 235 16.14 -15.69 -6.81
CA ALA A 235 17.27 -15.35 -5.95
C ALA A 235 16.85 -14.25 -4.98
N PHE A 236 17.49 -14.19 -3.82
CA PHE A 236 17.41 -13.01 -2.97
C PHE A 236 18.36 -11.96 -3.51
N THR A 237 17.79 -10.82 -3.93
CA THR A 237 18.50 -9.71 -4.56
C THR A 237 18.36 -8.43 -3.76
N ASP A 238 18.80 -7.31 -4.33
CA ASP A 238 18.58 -5.96 -3.81
C ASP A 238 17.11 -5.66 -3.52
N VAL A 239 16.18 -6.30 -4.26
CA VAL A 239 14.74 -6.21 -3.99
C VAL A 239 14.41 -6.78 -2.62
N THR A 240 14.87 -8.00 -2.30
CA THR A 240 14.70 -8.56 -0.95
C THR A 240 15.40 -7.70 0.09
N LEU A 241 16.62 -7.24 -0.20
CA LEU A 241 17.42 -6.40 0.70
C LEU A 241 16.67 -5.13 1.10
N PHE A 242 16.02 -4.46 0.15
CA PHE A 242 15.20 -3.28 0.42
C PHE A 242 14.18 -3.54 1.54
N PHE A 243 13.44 -4.65 1.48
CA PHE A 243 12.39 -4.96 2.45
C PHE A 243 12.97 -5.38 3.81
N VAL A 244 13.97 -6.26 3.83
CA VAL A 244 14.55 -6.76 5.10
C VAL A 244 15.31 -5.69 5.89
N MET A 245 15.73 -4.59 5.25
CA MET A 245 16.32 -3.45 5.95
C MET A 245 15.28 -2.55 6.64
N GLN A 246 14.01 -2.51 6.18
CA GLN A 246 12.99 -1.60 6.73
C GLN A 246 12.74 -1.75 8.25
N PRO A 247 12.75 -2.96 8.84
CA PRO A 247 12.70 -3.12 10.29
C PRO A 247 13.78 -2.34 11.05
N ALA A 248 14.96 -2.11 10.47
CA ALA A 248 16.05 -1.39 11.14
C ALA A 248 15.64 0.04 11.52
N ALA A 249 14.95 0.76 10.63
CA ALA A 249 14.41 2.09 10.96
C ALA A 249 13.30 2.03 12.02
N ILE A 250 12.44 1.01 11.98
CA ILE A 250 11.38 0.83 12.99
C ILE A 250 12.02 0.57 14.36
N PHE A 251 13.07 -0.25 14.43
CA PHE A 251 13.80 -0.51 15.67
C PHE A 251 14.58 0.70 16.15
N ALA A 252 15.16 1.50 15.24
CA ALA A 252 15.79 2.76 15.58
C ALA A 252 14.77 3.75 16.19
N GLU A 253 13.55 3.83 15.64
CA GLU A 253 12.46 4.64 16.21
C GLU A 253 12.02 4.14 17.60
N GLN A 254 11.91 2.83 17.78
CA GLN A 254 11.59 2.23 19.08
C GLN A 254 12.70 2.47 20.11
N PHE A 255 13.96 2.39 19.69
CA PHE A 255 15.11 2.68 20.54
C PHE A 255 15.15 4.17 20.93
N PHE A 256 14.90 5.07 19.97
CA PHE A 256 14.76 6.50 20.23
C PHE A 256 13.65 6.80 21.25
N GLU A 257 12.48 6.18 21.10
CA GLU A 257 11.38 6.32 22.06
C GLU A 257 11.77 5.77 23.45
N HIS A 258 12.51 4.66 23.49
CA HIS A 258 12.98 4.08 24.75
C HIS A 258 13.99 4.98 25.47
N CYS A 259 14.94 5.59 24.75
CA CYS A 259 15.99 6.44 25.34
C CYS A 259 15.49 7.84 25.71
N THR A 260 14.59 8.42 24.91
CA THR A 260 14.16 9.82 25.07
C THR A 260 12.79 9.98 25.72
N GLY A 261 12.00 8.91 25.81
CA GLY A 261 10.58 8.95 26.17
C GLY A 261 9.70 9.65 25.13
N ARG A 262 10.24 10.04 23.97
CA ARG A 262 9.53 10.78 22.92
C ARG A 262 9.41 9.92 21.66
N ARG A 263 8.21 9.89 21.08
CA ARG A 263 7.98 9.27 19.76
C ARG A 263 8.58 10.11 18.65
N VAL A 264 9.09 9.44 17.61
CA VAL A 264 9.47 10.06 16.34
C VAL A 264 8.20 10.56 15.64
N ARG A 265 8.14 11.88 15.42
CA ARG A 265 7.00 12.58 14.80
C ARG A 265 7.38 14.01 14.38
N GLY A 266 6.45 14.71 13.75
CA GLY A 266 6.63 16.09 13.32
C GLY A 266 7.62 16.22 12.17
N PHE A 267 8.19 17.42 11.99
CA PHE A 267 9.08 17.72 10.87
C PHE A 267 10.33 16.83 10.83
N PHE A 268 11.02 16.64 11.96
CA PHE A 268 12.23 15.81 12.00
C PHE A 268 11.93 14.33 11.78
N GLY A 269 10.80 13.83 12.28
CA GLY A 269 10.38 12.46 12.01
C GLY A 269 9.97 12.26 10.55
N TRP A 270 9.33 13.26 9.93
CA TRP A 270 9.06 13.28 8.49
C TRP A 270 10.36 13.27 7.68
N LEU A 271 11.32 14.13 8.01
CA LEU A 271 12.62 14.17 7.33
C LEU A 271 13.35 12.83 7.47
N TRP A 272 13.39 12.25 8.67
CA TRP A 272 13.93 10.92 8.92
C TRP A 272 13.28 9.85 8.03
N SER A 273 11.96 9.84 7.95
CA SER A 273 11.20 8.87 7.15
C SER A 273 11.49 9.02 5.67
N VAL A 274 11.52 10.26 5.16
CA VAL A 274 11.81 10.56 3.76
C VAL A 274 13.24 10.14 3.42
N VAL A 275 14.23 10.50 4.25
CA VAL A 275 15.63 10.14 4.03
C VAL A 275 15.82 8.63 4.05
N TRP A 276 15.20 7.91 5.00
CA TRP A 276 15.30 6.46 5.07
C TRP A 276 14.68 5.76 3.85
N ILE A 277 13.45 6.12 3.50
CA ILE A 277 12.73 5.51 2.37
C ILE A 277 13.42 5.85 1.05
N LEU A 278 13.72 7.13 0.78
CA LEU A 278 14.39 7.52 -0.47
C LEU A 278 15.84 7.02 -0.54
N GLY A 279 16.56 6.96 0.59
CA GLY A 279 17.93 6.46 0.63
C GLY A 279 18.00 4.96 0.29
N THR A 280 16.99 4.18 0.68
CA THR A 280 16.94 2.73 0.44
C THR A 280 16.18 2.34 -0.83
N ALA A 281 15.28 3.19 -1.35
CA ALA A 281 14.49 2.93 -2.56
C ALA A 281 15.31 2.52 -3.80
N PRO A 282 16.55 2.99 -4.03
CA PRO A 282 17.37 2.53 -5.15
C PRO A 282 17.61 1.02 -5.16
N LEU A 283 17.60 0.33 -4.01
CA LEU A 283 17.75 -1.13 -3.96
C LEU A 283 16.60 -1.85 -4.67
N LEU A 284 15.36 -1.44 -4.37
CA LEU A 284 14.17 -1.96 -5.04
C LEU A 284 14.17 -1.59 -6.53
N MET A 285 14.44 -0.31 -6.82
CA MET A 285 14.35 0.20 -8.17
C MET A 285 15.46 -0.33 -9.07
N GLN A 286 16.67 -0.58 -8.57
CA GLN A 286 17.76 -1.18 -9.33
C GLN A 286 17.33 -2.55 -9.87
N GLY A 287 16.79 -3.42 -9.02
CA GLY A 287 16.35 -4.76 -9.44
C GLY A 287 15.28 -4.72 -10.53
N TYR A 288 14.32 -3.80 -10.44
CA TYR A 288 13.28 -3.63 -11.46
C TYR A 288 13.77 -2.91 -12.72
N ASN A 289 14.64 -1.91 -12.57
CA ASN A 289 15.18 -1.12 -13.66
C ASN A 289 16.10 -1.98 -14.55
N VAL A 290 16.92 -2.86 -13.97
CA VAL A 290 17.72 -3.85 -14.72
C VAL A 290 16.81 -4.83 -15.48
N GLY A 291 15.69 -5.23 -14.87
CA GLY A 291 14.67 -6.05 -15.52
C GLY A 291 13.87 -5.35 -16.62
N GLY A 292 14.14 -4.08 -16.88
CA GLY A 292 13.48 -3.31 -17.94
C GLY A 292 12.11 -2.77 -17.54
N TYR A 293 11.72 -2.82 -16.26
CA TYR A 293 10.39 -2.36 -15.81
C TYR A 293 10.12 -0.90 -16.18
N THR A 294 11.09 -0.02 -15.95
CA THR A 294 11.04 1.42 -16.24
C THR A 294 11.39 1.75 -17.69
N ALA A 295 12.11 0.85 -18.38
CA ALA A 295 12.45 0.98 -19.79
C ALA A 295 11.29 0.58 -20.72
N ALA A 296 10.42 -0.30 -20.22
CA ALA A 296 9.27 -0.83 -20.94
C ALA A 296 8.32 0.29 -21.39
N LYS A 297 7.73 0.09 -22.57
CA LYS A 297 6.76 1.02 -23.13
C LYS A 297 5.51 1.05 -22.26
N ASN A 298 5.32 2.13 -21.52
CA ASN A 298 4.11 2.34 -20.73
C ASN A 298 2.91 2.63 -21.64
N LYS A 299 1.74 2.09 -21.30
CA LYS A 299 0.47 2.51 -21.90
C LYS A 299 -0.12 3.66 -21.05
N TYR A 300 -0.16 4.85 -21.63
CA TYR A 300 -0.73 6.06 -21.04
C TYR A 300 -1.35 6.90 -22.17
N LEU A 301 -2.16 7.91 -21.82
CA LEU A 301 -2.89 8.70 -22.82
C LEU A 301 -1.99 9.76 -23.45
N GLY A 302 -1.01 10.27 -22.71
CA GLY A 302 -0.10 11.32 -23.15
C GLY A 302 -0.72 12.71 -23.12
N PHE A 303 -1.81 12.87 -22.36
CA PHE A 303 -2.49 14.16 -22.19
C PHE A 303 -1.56 15.23 -21.63
N THR A 304 -0.64 14.84 -20.73
CA THR A 304 0.34 15.72 -20.09
C THR A 304 1.67 15.83 -20.86
N GLN A 305 1.77 15.25 -22.07
CA GLN A 305 3.04 15.20 -22.80
C GLN A 305 3.64 16.58 -23.05
N ARG A 306 2.86 17.48 -23.66
CA ARG A 306 3.32 18.85 -23.98
C ARG A 306 3.76 19.66 -22.74
N PRO A 307 2.97 19.79 -21.65
CA PRO A 307 3.42 20.57 -20.51
C PRO A 307 4.66 19.98 -19.83
N ILE A 308 4.78 18.65 -19.76
CA ILE A 308 5.95 17.99 -19.17
C ILE A 308 7.20 18.21 -20.04
N THR A 309 7.09 18.08 -21.37
CA THR A 309 8.24 18.34 -22.26
C THR A 309 8.69 19.80 -22.18
N LEU A 310 7.75 20.75 -22.13
CA LEU A 310 8.08 22.18 -21.97
C LEU A 310 8.80 22.46 -20.64
N MET A 311 8.38 21.79 -19.55
CA MET A 311 9.04 21.89 -18.26
C MET A 311 10.47 21.35 -18.31
N LEU A 312 10.68 20.21 -19.00
CA LEU A 312 12.02 19.64 -19.20
C LEU A 312 12.89 20.54 -20.09
N ASP A 313 12.34 21.10 -21.17
CA ASP A 313 13.05 22.05 -22.05
C ASP A 313 13.46 23.31 -21.29
N TRP A 314 12.62 23.79 -20.37
CA TRP A 314 12.95 24.91 -19.50
C TRP A 314 14.04 24.55 -18.49
N TRP A 315 13.96 23.36 -17.90
CA TRP A 315 14.98 22.87 -16.97
C TRP A 315 16.35 22.76 -17.65
N ASP A 316 16.43 22.13 -18.82
CA ASP A 316 17.69 21.98 -19.55
C ASP A 316 18.30 23.34 -19.93
N ARG A 317 17.49 24.29 -20.41
CA ARG A 317 17.94 25.65 -20.73
C ARG A 317 18.50 26.41 -19.53
N THR A 318 17.82 26.30 -18.39
CA THR A 318 18.17 27.10 -17.20
C THR A 318 19.24 26.46 -16.33
N SER A 319 19.21 25.13 -16.18
CA SER A 319 20.06 24.40 -15.24
C SER A 319 21.25 23.73 -15.92
N ASN A 320 21.09 23.28 -17.18
CA ASN A 320 22.14 22.59 -17.94
C ASN A 320 22.79 23.46 -19.02
N GLY A 321 22.22 24.63 -19.33
CA GLY A 321 22.72 25.55 -20.36
C GLY A 321 22.60 25.02 -21.78
N LEU A 322 21.65 24.10 -22.02
CA LEU A 322 21.37 23.45 -23.31
C LEU A 322 20.25 24.15 -24.08
#